data_AF-A0A5E6N9T8-F1
#
_entry.id   AF-A0A5E6N9T8-F1
#
_cell.length_a   1.000
_cell.length_b   1.000
_cell.length_c   1.000
_cell.angle_alpha   90.00
_cell.angle_beta   90.00
_cell.angle_gamma   90.00
#
_symmetry.space_group_name_H-M   'P 1'
#
loop_
_entity.id
_entity.type
_entity.pdbx_description
1 polymer ?
#
loop_
_entity_poly.entity_id
_entity_poly.type
_entity_poly.pdbx_seq_one_letter_code
_entity_poly.pdbx_strand_id
1 'polypeptide(L)'
;SACGVIETARKHSDKIGTVYAGQNGIIGALTENLIDTSKESDADISALKHTPSGGFGSCRYKMKSLEDNRAEYERLIEVFKAHDIGYFFYNGGGDSADTF
;
A
#
# COMPACT_ATOMS: atom_id res chain seq x y z
N SER A 1 -3.21 -3.73 -10.96
CA SER A 1 -2.34 -4.54 -10.07
C SER A 1 -2.89 -4.70 -8.65
N ALA A 2 -3.39 -3.63 -7.99
CA ALA A 2 -3.90 -3.69 -6.61
C ALA A 2 -5.01 -4.74 -6.36
N CYS A 3 -6.01 -4.85 -7.25
CA CYS A 3 -7.08 -5.83 -7.11
C CYS A 3 -6.58 -7.27 -6.96
N GLY A 4 -5.61 -7.68 -7.80
CA GLY A 4 -5.11 -9.05 -7.79
C GLY A 4 -4.38 -9.39 -6.48
N VAL A 5 -3.65 -8.42 -5.90
CA VAL A 5 -2.99 -8.58 -4.60
C VAL A 5 -4.04 -8.78 -3.50
N ILE A 6 -5.07 -7.94 -3.45
CA ILE A 6 -6.12 -8.02 -2.42
C ILE A 6 -6.94 -9.31 -2.56
N GLU A 7 -7.39 -9.65 -3.77
CA GLU A 7 -8.13 -10.90 -4.03
C GLU A 7 -7.30 -12.14 -3.66
N THR A 8 -6.00 -12.14 -3.99
CA THR A 8 -5.12 -13.28 -3.69
C THR A 8 -4.85 -13.38 -2.19
N ALA A 9 -4.62 -12.26 -1.51
CA ALA A 9 -4.46 -12.22 -0.06
C ALA A 9 -5.71 -12.73 0.66
N ARG A 10 -6.90 -12.31 0.23
CA ARG A 10 -8.18 -12.82 0.78
C ARG A 10 -8.31 -14.34 0.61
N LYS A 11 -7.90 -14.89 -0.53
CA LYS A 11 -7.90 -16.34 -0.80
C LYS A 11 -6.90 -17.13 0.06
N HIS A 12 -5.88 -16.46 0.59
CA HIS A 12 -4.83 -17.05 1.43
C HIS A 12 -4.83 -16.42 2.83
N SER A 13 -6.03 -16.20 3.39
CA SER A 13 -6.20 -15.61 4.73
C SER A 13 -5.63 -16.47 5.86
N ASP A 14 -5.30 -17.73 5.59
CA ASP A 14 -4.54 -18.64 6.47
C ASP A 14 -3.06 -18.27 6.58
N LYS A 15 -2.51 -17.50 5.63
CA LYS A 15 -1.09 -17.12 5.54
C LYS A 15 -0.86 -15.63 5.51
N ILE A 16 -1.79 -14.88 4.94
CA ILE A 16 -1.72 -13.43 4.77
C ILE A 16 -2.81 -12.83 5.65
N GLY A 17 -2.41 -11.98 6.59
CA GLY A 17 -3.34 -11.27 7.47
C GLY A 17 -4.09 -10.15 6.75
N THR A 18 -4.44 -9.11 7.49
CA THR A 18 -5.17 -7.96 6.94
C THR A 18 -4.32 -7.18 5.93
N VAL A 19 -4.89 -6.92 4.76
CA VAL A 19 -4.26 -6.07 3.74
C VAL A 19 -4.70 -4.62 3.95
N TYR A 20 -3.73 -3.74 4.17
CA TYR A 20 -3.95 -2.30 4.27
C TYR A 20 -3.54 -1.59 2.98
N ALA A 21 -4.29 -0.56 2.60
CA ALA A 21 -3.96 0.34 1.51
C ALA A 21 -3.68 1.75 2.05
N GLY A 22 -2.56 2.36 1.69
CA GLY A 22 -2.30 3.76 2.04
C GLY A 22 -3.22 4.70 1.27
N GLN A 23 -3.99 5.54 1.97
CA GLN A 23 -4.81 6.56 1.31
C GLN A 23 -3.90 7.55 0.58
N ASN A 24 -4.15 7.78 -0.71
CA ASN A 24 -3.28 8.59 -1.57
C ASN A 24 -1.83 8.04 -1.69
N GLY A 25 -1.65 6.72 -1.66
CA GLY A 25 -0.35 6.08 -1.84
C GLY A 25 0.55 6.17 -0.62
N ILE A 26 1.85 6.39 -0.82
CA ILE A 26 2.85 6.35 0.25
C ILE A 26 2.64 7.42 1.33
N ILE A 27 2.02 8.56 0.97
CA ILE A 27 1.67 9.61 1.94
C ILE A 27 0.71 9.07 3.00
N GLY A 28 -0.25 8.24 2.62
CA GLY A 28 -1.16 7.59 3.56
C GLY A 28 -0.41 6.73 4.57
N ALA A 29 0.62 6.00 4.14
CA ALA A 29 1.46 5.23 5.04
C ALA A 29 2.27 6.12 6.00
N LEU A 30 2.86 7.22 5.51
CA LEU A 30 3.62 8.17 6.34
C LEU A 30 2.75 8.88 7.39
N THR A 31 1.53 9.24 6.98
CA THR A 31 0.53 9.91 7.82
C THR A 31 -0.34 8.95 8.62
N GLU A 32 -0.06 7.64 8.55
CA GLU A 32 -0.82 6.58 9.23
C GLU A 32 -2.32 6.55 8.83
N ASN A 33 -2.66 7.11 7.68
CA ASN A 33 -3.96 6.96 7.03
C ASN A 33 -3.98 5.68 6.19
N LEU A 34 -4.14 4.56 6.89
CA LEU A 34 -4.27 3.23 6.32
C LEU A 34 -5.75 2.83 6.20
N ILE A 35 -6.12 2.34 5.02
CA ILE A 35 -7.44 1.80 4.71
C ILE A 35 -7.38 0.29 4.89
N ASP A 36 -8.16 -0.24 5.81
CA ASP A 36 -8.36 -1.67 5.98
C ASP A 36 -9.22 -2.21 4.83
N THR A 37 -8.58 -2.89 3.88
CA THR A 37 -9.27 -3.39 2.70
C THR A 37 -10.22 -4.54 3.02
N SER A 38 -10.16 -5.16 4.22
CA SER A 38 -11.11 -6.22 4.60
C SER A 38 -12.54 -5.70 4.77
N LYS A 39 -12.70 -4.39 4.98
CA LYS A 39 -14.00 -3.72 5.14
C LYS A 39 -14.67 -3.36 3.81
N GLU A 40 -13.91 -3.41 2.71
CA GLU A 40 -14.39 -3.12 1.36
C GLU A 40 -15.12 -4.34 0.77
N SER A 41 -16.20 -4.11 0.04
CA SER A 41 -16.93 -5.22 -0.58
C SER A 41 -16.13 -5.85 -1.73
N ASP A 42 -16.44 -7.10 -2.10
CA ASP A 42 -15.82 -7.74 -3.27
C ASP A 42 -16.08 -6.95 -4.57
N ALA A 43 -17.22 -6.24 -4.65
CA ALA A 43 -17.53 -5.37 -5.77
C ALA A 43 -16.59 -4.14 -5.83
N ASP A 44 -16.31 -3.52 -4.68
CA ASP A 44 -15.40 -2.38 -4.57
C ASP A 44 -13.97 -2.80 -4.92
N ILE A 45 -13.52 -3.96 -4.42
CA ILE A 45 -12.21 -4.52 -4.77
C ILE A 45 -12.15 -4.85 -6.27
N SER A 46 -13.19 -5.45 -6.84
CA SER A 46 -13.23 -5.76 -8.28
C SER A 46 -13.22 -4.50 -9.15
N ALA A 47 -13.82 -3.40 -8.69
CA ALA A 47 -13.79 -2.10 -9.37
C ALA A 47 -12.36 -1.54 -9.52
N LEU A 48 -11.42 -1.94 -8.65
CA LEU A 48 -10.00 -1.60 -8.77
C LEU A 48 -9.35 -2.18 -10.04
N LYS A 49 -9.94 -3.20 -10.69
CA LYS A 49 -9.48 -3.71 -11.99
C LYS A 49 -9.61 -2.66 -13.09
N HIS A 50 -10.65 -1.83 -13.01
CA HIS A 50 -10.96 -0.79 -13.98
C HIS A 50 -10.40 0.58 -13.58
N THR A 51 -10.02 0.76 -12.31
CA THR A 51 -9.41 1.98 -11.77
C THR A 51 -8.07 1.74 -11.04
N PRO A 52 -7.08 1.10 -11.72
CA PRO A 52 -5.88 0.56 -11.08
C PRO A 52 -4.98 1.62 -10.40
N SER A 53 -5.07 2.89 -10.82
CA SER A 53 -4.24 3.98 -10.31
C SER A 53 -4.93 4.90 -9.29
N GLY A 54 -6.21 4.66 -8.97
CA GLY A 54 -7.03 5.66 -8.27
C GLY A 54 -8.00 5.14 -7.21
N GLY A 55 -8.22 3.83 -7.10
CA GLY A 55 -9.23 3.30 -6.18
C GLY A 55 -9.03 3.61 -4.70
N PHE A 56 -7.80 3.90 -4.27
CA PHE A 56 -7.48 4.41 -2.92
C PHE A 56 -6.82 5.79 -2.94
N GLY A 57 -6.91 6.48 -4.09
CA GLY A 57 -6.09 7.64 -4.42
C GLY A 57 -4.65 7.27 -4.79
N SER A 58 -4.06 8.01 -5.72
CA SER A 58 -2.61 8.00 -5.95
C SER A 58 -2.03 9.35 -5.62
N CYS A 59 -0.79 9.36 -5.17
CA CYS A 59 0.01 10.56 -5.11
C CYS A 59 1.21 10.43 -6.06
N ARG A 60 1.64 11.55 -6.63
CA ARG A 60 2.92 11.65 -7.36
C ARG A 60 4.11 11.88 -6.42
N TYR A 61 3.94 11.60 -5.13
CA TYR A 61 4.99 11.72 -4.14
C TYR A 61 6.08 10.69 -4.42
N LYS A 62 7.27 11.18 -4.76
CA LYS A 62 8.46 10.35 -4.91
C LYS A 62 9.20 10.38 -3.58
N MET A 63 9.34 9.22 -2.94
CA MET A 63 10.24 9.12 -1.80
C MET A 63 11.65 9.47 -2.28
N LYS A 64 12.34 10.30 -1.49
CA LYS A 64 13.75 10.61 -1.75
C LYS A 64 14.60 9.39 -1.41
N SER A 65 15.86 9.40 -1.81
CA SER A 65 16.79 8.32 -1.46
C SER A 65 16.88 8.17 0.07
N LEU A 66 17.26 6.97 0.54
CA LEU A 66 17.45 6.71 1.97
C LEU A 66 18.47 7.67 2.60
N GLU A 67 19.49 8.07 1.83
CA GLU A 67 20.51 9.03 2.25
C GLU A 67 19.94 10.44 2.38
N ASP A 68 19.04 10.84 1.49
CA ASP A 68 18.42 12.16 1.47
C ASP A 68 17.29 12.32 2.50
N ASN A 69 16.61 11.24 2.87
CA ASN A 69 15.44 11.33 3.76
C ASN A 69 15.18 10.09 4.61
N ARG A 70 16.17 9.73 5.43
CA ARG A 70 16.08 8.63 6.41
C ARG A 70 14.85 8.72 7.33
N ALA A 71 14.40 9.93 7.67
CA ALA A 71 13.25 10.14 8.56
C ALA A 71 11.93 9.57 8.00
N GLU A 72 11.71 9.63 6.67
CA GLU A 72 10.53 9.04 6.05
C GLU A 72 10.53 7.52 6.13
N TYR A 73 11.69 6.90 5.90
CA TYR A 73 11.84 5.45 6.01
C TYR A 73 11.67 4.98 7.46
N GLU A 74 12.23 5.69 8.42
CA GLU A 74 12.04 5.41 9.86
C GLU A 74 10.55 5.50 10.23
N ARG A 75 9.86 6.55 9.78
CA ARG A 75 8.41 6.70 10.01
C ARG A 75 7.60 5.56 9.40
N LEU A 76 7.92 5.12 8.19
CA LEU A 76 7.25 3.97 7.57
C LEU A 76 7.46 2.69 8.37
N ILE A 77 8.69 2.44 8.84
CA ILE A 77 9.00 1.27 9.67
C ILE A 77 8.21 1.32 10.99
N GLU A 78 8.09 2.50 11.62
CA GLU A 78 7.27 2.67 12.83
C GLU A 78 5.81 2.33 12.58
N VAL A 79 5.23 2.86 11.49
CA VAL A 79 3.84 2.58 11.12
C VAL A 79 3.66 1.09 10.81
N PHE A 80 4.56 0.49 10.04
CA PHE A 80 4.47 -0.94 9.74
C PHE A 80 4.57 -1.80 10.99
N LYS A 81 5.45 -1.47 11.94
CA LYS A 81 5.52 -2.17 13.23
C LYS A 81 4.27 -1.98 14.08
N ALA A 82 3.70 -0.78 14.10
CA ALA A 82 2.50 -0.48 14.88
C ALA A 82 1.27 -1.25 14.37
N HIS A 83 1.22 -1.56 13.07
CA HIS A 83 0.11 -2.26 12.42
C HIS A 83 0.43 -3.74 12.08
N ASP A 84 1.56 -4.27 12.56
CA ASP A 84 2.05 -5.64 12.30
C ASP A 84 2.16 -5.97 10.79
N ILE A 85 2.60 -5.00 9.99
CA ILE A 85 2.74 -5.10 8.54
C ILE A 85 4.13 -5.66 8.21
N GLY A 86 4.19 -6.93 7.80
CA GLY A 86 5.43 -7.60 7.36
C GLY A 86 5.70 -7.51 5.84
N TYR A 87 4.71 -7.08 5.05
CA TYR A 87 4.80 -7.04 3.59
C TYR A 87 4.35 -5.69 3.04
N PHE A 88 5.17 -5.09 2.19
CA PHE A 88 4.88 -3.81 1.56
C PHE A 88 4.87 -3.97 0.03
N PHE A 89 3.74 -3.64 -0.60
CA PHE A 89 3.57 -3.68 -2.06
C PHE A 89 3.37 -2.26 -2.60
N TYR A 90 4.39 -1.75 -3.29
CA TYR A 90 4.33 -0.43 -3.91
C TYR A 90 3.87 -0.52 -5.38
N ASN A 91 2.58 -0.31 -5.62
CA ASN A 91 2.00 -0.31 -6.97
C ASN A 91 2.07 1.09 -7.61
N GLY A 92 3.22 1.45 -8.19
CA GLY A 92 3.43 2.66 -9.00
C GLY A 92 3.83 2.34 -10.44
N GLY A 93 3.56 3.25 -11.39
CA GLY A 93 3.98 3.11 -12.79
C GLY A 93 5.39 3.66 -13.05
N GLY A 94 6.20 2.90 -13.80
CA GLY A 94 7.45 3.36 -14.44
C GLY A 94 8.70 3.38 -13.56
N ASP A 95 8.65 4.08 -12.42
CA ASP A 95 9.86 4.40 -11.62
C ASP A 95 9.80 3.84 -10.19
N SER A 96 8.91 2.89 -9.93
CA SER A 96 8.77 2.17 -8.65
C SER A 96 9.83 1.08 -8.43
N ALA A 97 10.82 0.98 -9.33
CA ALA A 97 11.90 -0.01 -9.33
C ALA A 97 13.26 0.52 -8.83
N ASP A 98 13.34 1.76 -8.34
CA ASP A 98 14.57 2.34 -7.76
C ASP A 98 14.47 2.41 -6.23
N THR A 99 14.57 1.25 -5.57
CA THR A 99 14.76 1.22 -4.10
C THR A 99 15.62 0.04 -3.63
N PHE A 100 16.51 -0.45 -4.50
CA PHE A 100 17.51 -1.47 -4.16
C PHE A 100 18.89 -0.86 -3.94
#